data_AF-A0A7S1Q664-F1
#
_entry.id   AF-A0A7S1Q664-F1
#
_cell.length_a   1.000
_cell.length_b   1.000
_cell.length_c   1.000
_cell.angle_alpha   90.00
_cell.angle_beta   90.00
_cell.angle_gamma   90.00
#
_symmetry.space_group_name_H-M   'P 1'
#
loop_
_entity.id
_entity.type
_entity.pdbx_description
1 polymer ?
#
loop_
_entity_poly.entity_id
_entity_poly.type
_entity_poly.pdbx_seq_one_letter_code
_entity_poly.pdbx_strand_id
1 'polypeptide(L)'
;VGSSKHACPSCLSHLDMATTASGSPKTGCCVHLESSTWARERGDLYDFEADPSSEGSRISSQDFLVLDSAACVRNGANVQLLPRDQVHLSTTTGSEHLVSLVRKNDSLWIHQGADMVPGGLRPSLVVKDMPDGTHWLRGGETIRLGCARIRVRQVVTSGPALVRPSLKIDGEGPPCCANPESKEIMAGSACRICMLDGPNEDDPLIAPCACKGSVEYVHLACLREWIRVRRNLPPAGEASDGFAFYSLKCDLCKGPYASAVKYTSESPHKERYEPLADIPMVQPPFVVFEVPGRHHGGGGRRSHVLSLAGNTEKVLKLGRAHNCDLRIPDASISRWHASIRIDGAGKMVLEDHESKFGTLVEVQRPIAVDPKKALSLQVGRTVLRLTPADVPFPMTQESASAPTSAKSVGEAPPRRSCTVRGPNVQEL
;
A
#
# COMPACT_ATOMS: atom_id res chain seq x y z
N VAL A 1 -61.79 27.24 -40.56
CA VAL A 1 -61.44 27.07 -41.99
C VAL A 1 -60.12 26.33 -42.06
N GLY A 2 -60.09 25.15 -42.71
CA GLY A 2 -58.86 24.46 -43.16
C GLY A 2 -58.12 23.62 -42.10
N SER A 3 -58.41 22.32 -41.92
CA SER A 3 -57.82 21.16 -42.66
C SER A 3 -56.42 20.78 -42.15
N SER A 4 -56.24 19.82 -41.24
CA SER A 4 -56.15 18.35 -41.43
C SER A 4 -55.04 17.92 -42.40
N LYS A 5 -54.07 17.08 -41.99
CA LYS A 5 -53.94 15.63 -42.28
C LYS A 5 -52.48 15.20 -41.99
N HIS A 6 -52.04 14.01 -41.56
CA HIS A 6 -52.51 12.62 -41.44
C HIS A 6 -51.63 11.95 -40.33
N ALA A 7 -52.16 11.28 -39.30
CA ALA A 7 -52.75 9.92 -39.20
C ALA A 7 -51.73 8.80 -38.86
N CYS A 8 -51.87 8.28 -37.63
CA CYS A 8 -51.52 6.93 -37.15
C CYS A 8 -52.52 5.91 -37.74
N PRO A 9 -52.21 4.59 -37.83
CA PRO A 9 -52.74 3.63 -36.83
C PRO A 9 -51.77 2.42 -36.66
N SER A 10 -51.89 1.43 -35.78
CA SER A 10 -53.00 0.78 -35.07
C SER A 10 -52.44 -0.16 -33.99
N CYS A 11 -53.32 -0.51 -33.05
CA CYS A 11 -53.09 -1.14 -31.77
C CYS A 11 -53.21 -2.68 -31.79
N LEU A 12 -52.69 -3.29 -30.72
CA LEU A 12 -53.21 -4.42 -29.94
C LEU A 12 -53.22 -5.87 -30.50
N SER A 13 -52.75 -6.74 -29.59
CA SER A 13 -53.07 -8.16 -29.35
C SER A 13 -52.52 -9.23 -30.30
N HIS A 14 -51.69 -10.13 -29.77
CA HIS A 14 -52.04 -11.56 -29.61
C HIS A 14 -51.00 -12.27 -28.72
N LEU A 15 -51.49 -13.08 -27.78
CA LEU A 15 -50.71 -14.13 -27.13
C LEU A 15 -50.24 -15.12 -28.20
N ASP A 16 -49.00 -15.60 -28.09
CA ASP A 16 -48.67 -16.97 -28.48
C ASP A 16 -47.61 -17.56 -27.56
N MET A 17 -47.87 -18.81 -27.18
CA MET A 17 -47.03 -19.64 -26.34
C MET A 17 -45.87 -20.23 -27.13
N ALA A 18 -44.77 -20.44 -26.40
CA ALA A 18 -43.77 -21.49 -26.58
C ALA A 18 -43.07 -21.61 -27.95
N THR A 19 -41.80 -21.25 -27.98
CA THR A 19 -40.81 -22.13 -28.62
C THR A 19 -39.52 -22.12 -27.83
N THR A 20 -39.16 -23.32 -27.41
CA THR A 20 -37.91 -23.74 -26.78
C THR A 20 -36.68 -23.12 -27.44
N ALA A 21 -36.01 -22.21 -26.76
CA ALA A 21 -34.61 -21.89 -27.03
C ALA A 21 -33.77 -22.66 -26.01
N SER A 22 -33.12 -23.72 -26.50
CA SER A 22 -32.06 -24.45 -25.82
C SER A 22 -30.95 -23.48 -25.43
N GLY A 23 -31.01 -22.95 -24.21
CA GLY A 23 -29.91 -22.22 -23.60
C GLY A 23 -28.85 -23.22 -23.17
N SER A 24 -27.72 -23.24 -23.87
CA SER A 24 -26.49 -23.84 -23.37
C SER A 24 -26.22 -23.38 -21.93
N PRO A 25 -25.75 -24.25 -21.01
CA PRO A 25 -25.47 -23.82 -19.65
C PRO A 25 -24.40 -22.73 -19.68
N LYS A 26 -24.73 -21.54 -19.18
CA LYS A 26 -23.78 -20.45 -19.00
C LYS A 26 -22.75 -20.90 -17.97
N THR A 27 -21.54 -21.21 -18.41
CA THR A 27 -20.39 -21.51 -17.54
C THR A 27 -19.97 -20.23 -16.82
N GLY A 28 -20.68 -19.88 -15.75
CA GLY A 28 -20.24 -18.87 -14.80
C GLY A 28 -18.99 -19.41 -14.09
N CYS A 29 -17.89 -18.66 -14.11
CA CYS A 29 -16.65 -19.08 -13.46
C CYS A 29 -16.81 -19.01 -11.93
N CYS A 30 -17.12 -20.13 -11.32
CA CYS A 30 -17.08 -20.32 -9.87
C CYS A 30 -15.62 -20.31 -9.38
N VAL A 31 -15.45 -19.86 -8.13
CA VAL A 31 -14.13 -19.73 -7.52
C VAL A 31 -14.17 -20.42 -6.16
N HIS A 32 -13.17 -21.24 -5.88
CA HIS A 32 -12.95 -21.76 -4.54
C HIS A 32 -12.17 -20.71 -3.74
N LEU A 33 -12.72 -20.30 -2.60
CA LEU A 33 -12.11 -19.37 -1.68
C LEU A 33 -11.71 -20.12 -0.43
N GLU A 34 -10.41 -20.30 -0.24
CA GLU A 34 -9.82 -20.72 1.02
C GLU A 34 -9.44 -19.46 1.81
N SER A 35 -9.80 -19.43 3.10
CA SER A 35 -9.36 -18.40 4.02
C SER A 35 -8.57 -19.01 5.15
N SER A 36 -7.43 -18.41 5.50
CA SER A 36 -6.59 -18.83 6.61
C SER A 36 -6.30 -17.64 7.51
N THR A 37 -6.71 -17.69 8.78
CA THR A 37 -6.56 -16.60 9.73
C THR A 37 -5.60 -16.94 10.85
N TRP A 38 -4.61 -16.08 11.07
CA TRP A 38 -3.68 -16.22 12.18
C TRP A 38 -4.28 -15.66 13.48
N ALA A 39 -4.42 -16.49 14.51
CA ALA A 39 -5.10 -16.16 15.76
C ALA A 39 -4.42 -15.02 16.56
N ARG A 40 -3.15 -14.70 16.29
CA ARG A 40 -2.42 -13.66 17.03
C ARG A 40 -2.77 -12.25 16.52
N GLU A 41 -3.36 -11.43 17.38
CA GLU A 41 -3.93 -10.13 16.95
C GLU A 41 -2.94 -8.97 16.79
N ARG A 42 -1.63 -9.21 16.85
CA ARG A 42 -0.65 -8.12 16.84
C ARG A 42 -0.14 -7.80 15.44
N GLY A 43 -0.41 -6.57 15.00
CA GLY A 43 0.31 -5.91 13.89
C GLY A 43 -0.15 -6.27 12.48
N ASP A 44 -1.34 -6.85 12.32
CA ASP A 44 -1.89 -7.24 11.00
C ASP A 44 -0.91 -8.06 10.15
N LEU A 45 -0.20 -8.96 10.83
CA LEU A 45 0.73 -9.90 10.24
C LEU A 45 0.06 -11.27 10.07
N TYR A 46 0.56 -12.04 9.13
CA TYR A 46 0.25 -13.46 8.97
C TYR A 46 1.57 -14.21 8.94
N ASP A 47 1.70 -15.26 9.74
CA ASP A 47 2.92 -16.06 9.82
C ASP A 47 2.88 -17.14 8.73
N PHE A 48 3.57 -16.90 7.62
CA PHE A 48 3.60 -17.81 6.48
C PHE A 48 4.49 -19.04 6.70
N GLU A 49 5.26 -19.07 7.80
CA GLU A 49 6.04 -20.24 8.22
C GLU A 49 5.23 -21.17 9.14
N ALA A 50 4.08 -20.71 9.64
CA ALA A 50 3.28 -21.51 10.56
C ALA A 50 2.60 -22.66 9.80
N ASP A 51 2.85 -23.88 10.25
CA ASP A 51 2.24 -25.08 9.70
C ASP A 51 0.79 -25.21 10.22
N PRO A 52 -0.23 -25.19 9.33
CA PRO A 52 -1.63 -25.39 9.71
C PRO A 52 -1.90 -26.75 10.36
N SER A 53 -1.12 -27.78 10.00
CA SER A 53 -1.30 -29.17 10.45
C SER A 53 -0.60 -29.48 11.77
N SER A 54 0.26 -28.58 12.26
CA SER A 54 0.99 -28.76 13.51
C SER A 54 0.08 -28.69 14.74
N GLU A 55 0.34 -29.55 15.73
CA GLU A 55 -0.36 -29.51 17.02
C GLU A 55 -0.05 -28.18 17.73
N GLY A 56 -1.09 -27.37 17.99
CA GLY A 56 -0.94 -26.01 18.48
C GLY A 56 -0.82 -24.93 17.40
N SER A 57 -1.14 -25.28 16.13
CA SER A 57 -1.23 -24.30 15.06
C SER A 57 -2.18 -23.16 15.43
N ARG A 58 -1.74 -21.94 15.14
CA ARG A 58 -2.50 -20.72 15.39
C ARG A 58 -3.28 -20.27 14.15
N ILE A 59 -3.47 -21.16 13.17
CA ILE A 59 -4.17 -20.86 11.93
C ILE A 59 -5.53 -21.54 11.97
N SER A 60 -6.59 -20.76 11.72
CA SER A 60 -7.93 -21.25 11.47
C SER A 60 -8.24 -21.12 9.98
N SER A 61 -8.60 -22.23 9.33
CA SER A 61 -8.95 -22.24 7.90
C SER A 61 -10.43 -22.51 7.67
N GLN A 62 -11.00 -21.88 6.65
CA GLN A 62 -12.36 -22.13 6.15
C GLN A 62 -12.36 -22.10 4.63
N ASP A 63 -13.16 -22.98 4.02
CA ASP A 63 -13.29 -23.13 2.58
C ASP A 63 -14.71 -22.82 2.12
N PHE A 64 -14.80 -22.13 0.98
CA PHE A 64 -16.08 -21.70 0.41
C PHE A 64 -16.09 -21.86 -1.10
N LEU A 65 -17.23 -22.31 -1.64
CA LEU A 65 -17.51 -22.23 -3.07
C LEU A 65 -18.27 -20.94 -3.36
N VAL A 66 -17.65 -20.02 -4.10
CA VAL A 66 -18.24 -18.73 -4.45
C VAL A 66 -18.90 -18.83 -5.83
N LEU A 67 -20.24 -18.88 -5.83
CA LEU A 67 -21.05 -18.96 -7.05
C LEU A 67 -21.50 -17.59 -7.56
N ASP A 68 -21.70 -16.62 -6.66
CA ASP A 68 -22.16 -15.26 -6.97
C ASP A 68 -21.47 -14.24 -6.04
N SER A 69 -21.94 -13.00 -6.04
CA SER A 69 -21.43 -11.91 -5.22
C SER A 69 -21.59 -12.20 -3.73
N ALA A 70 -20.52 -12.02 -2.97
CA ALA A 70 -20.48 -12.30 -1.53
C ALA A 70 -19.54 -11.33 -0.82
N ALA A 71 -19.77 -11.10 0.46
CA ALA A 71 -18.89 -10.33 1.33
C ALA A 71 -18.15 -11.25 2.30
N CYS A 72 -16.83 -11.15 2.32
CA CYS A 72 -15.98 -11.91 3.24
C CYS A 72 -15.83 -11.11 4.53
N VAL A 73 -16.38 -11.63 5.63
CA VAL A 73 -16.37 -10.98 6.94
C VAL A 73 -15.70 -11.89 7.95
N ARG A 74 -14.91 -11.30 8.86
CA ARG A 74 -14.19 -12.02 9.91
C ARG A 74 -14.73 -11.69 11.29
N ASN A 75 -14.95 -12.71 12.10
CA ASN A 75 -15.23 -12.60 13.53
C ASN A 75 -14.22 -13.44 14.32
N GLY A 76 -13.28 -12.76 15.00
CA GLY A 76 -12.13 -13.40 15.63
C GLY A 76 -11.25 -14.11 14.60
N ALA A 77 -11.14 -15.43 14.70
CA ALA A 77 -10.39 -16.25 13.76
C ALA A 77 -11.24 -16.81 12.59
N ASN A 78 -12.57 -16.70 12.68
CA ASN A 78 -13.46 -17.34 11.72
C ASN A 78 -13.88 -16.37 10.61
N VAL A 79 -13.73 -16.81 9.36
CA VAL A 79 -14.26 -16.10 8.20
C VAL A 79 -15.62 -16.68 7.83
N GLN A 80 -16.53 -15.82 7.37
CA GLN A 80 -17.84 -16.21 6.84
C GLN A 80 -18.13 -15.41 5.57
N LEU A 81 -18.94 -16.00 4.69
CA LEU A 81 -19.51 -15.32 3.54
C LEU A 81 -20.92 -14.84 3.85
N LEU A 82 -21.15 -13.54 3.70
CA LEU A 82 -22.48 -12.95 3.78
C LEU A 82 -22.97 -12.55 2.39
N PRO A 83 -24.28 -12.63 2.13
CA PRO A 83 -24.89 -11.96 0.99
C PRO A 83 -24.50 -10.47 0.95
N ARG A 84 -24.29 -9.93 -0.25
CA ARG A 84 -23.75 -8.56 -0.39
C ARG A 84 -24.69 -7.48 0.15
N ASP A 85 -26.00 -7.68 0.04
CA ASP A 85 -27.03 -6.81 0.60
C ASP A 85 -26.97 -6.76 2.15
N GLN A 86 -26.40 -7.79 2.77
CA GLN A 86 -26.28 -7.92 4.22
C GLN A 86 -24.95 -7.40 4.80
N VAL A 87 -24.11 -6.75 3.98
CA VAL A 87 -22.81 -6.19 4.42
C VAL A 87 -22.94 -5.24 5.61
N HIS A 88 -24.04 -4.48 5.71
CA HIS A 88 -24.30 -3.57 6.83
C HIS A 88 -24.41 -4.28 8.19
N LEU A 89 -24.70 -5.59 8.21
CA LEU A 89 -24.75 -6.37 9.45
C LEU A 89 -23.36 -6.51 10.09
N SER A 90 -22.27 -6.51 9.31
CA SER A 90 -20.92 -6.66 9.88
C SER A 90 -20.53 -5.48 10.76
N THR A 91 -20.98 -4.26 10.42
CA THR A 91 -20.73 -3.06 11.21
C THR A 91 -21.45 -3.10 12.56
N THR A 92 -22.65 -3.69 12.60
CA THR A 92 -23.46 -3.81 13.81
C THR A 92 -22.93 -4.89 14.76
N THR A 93 -22.39 -5.99 14.23
CA THR A 93 -21.87 -7.11 15.03
C THR A 93 -20.42 -6.93 15.48
N GLY A 94 -19.76 -5.82 15.10
CA GLY A 94 -18.34 -5.58 15.36
C GLY A 94 -17.41 -6.51 14.57
N SER A 95 -17.90 -7.12 13.48
CA SER A 95 -17.13 -8.02 12.63
C SER A 95 -16.34 -7.23 11.58
N GLU A 96 -15.15 -7.71 11.24
CA GLU A 96 -14.24 -7.01 10.32
C GLU A 96 -14.56 -7.37 8.87
N HIS A 97 -14.84 -6.36 8.04
CA HIS A 97 -15.06 -6.56 6.62
C HIS A 97 -13.72 -6.68 5.88
N LEU A 98 -13.43 -7.87 5.32
CA LEU A 98 -12.19 -8.13 4.61
C LEU A 98 -12.25 -7.60 3.17
N VAL A 99 -13.10 -8.22 2.34
CA VAL A 99 -13.29 -7.89 0.91
C VAL A 99 -14.74 -8.19 0.50
N SER A 100 -15.16 -7.64 -0.63
CA SER A 100 -16.40 -8.04 -1.32
C SER A 100 -16.10 -8.58 -2.70
N LEU A 101 -16.55 -9.79 -2.97
CA LEU A 101 -16.55 -10.41 -4.29
C LEU A 101 -17.81 -9.94 -5.02
N VAL A 102 -17.65 -9.29 -6.17
CA VAL A 102 -18.73 -8.68 -6.94
C VAL A 102 -18.71 -9.24 -8.36
N ARG A 103 -19.77 -9.94 -8.74
CA ARG A 103 -19.94 -10.42 -10.10
C ARG A 103 -20.57 -9.32 -10.96
N LYS A 104 -19.92 -8.99 -12.08
CA LYS A 104 -20.41 -8.04 -13.09
C LYS A 104 -20.05 -8.56 -14.47
N ASN A 105 -21.05 -8.71 -15.34
CA ASN A 105 -20.87 -9.15 -16.72
C ASN A 105 -20.00 -10.43 -16.83
N ASP A 106 -20.39 -11.47 -16.08
CA ASP A 106 -19.69 -12.76 -16.00
C ASP A 106 -18.26 -12.73 -15.44
N SER A 107 -17.76 -11.57 -15.01
CA SER A 107 -16.45 -11.41 -14.37
C SER A 107 -16.61 -11.20 -12.87
N LEU A 108 -15.75 -11.81 -12.06
CA LEU A 108 -15.71 -11.62 -10.62
C LEU A 108 -14.66 -10.55 -10.26
N TRP A 109 -15.03 -9.60 -9.42
CA TRP A 109 -14.20 -8.48 -8.98
C TRP A 109 -14.05 -8.48 -7.47
N ILE A 110 -12.85 -8.22 -6.97
CA ILE A 110 -12.56 -8.08 -5.55
C ILE A 110 -12.52 -6.60 -5.20
N HIS A 111 -13.49 -6.16 -4.42
CA HIS A 111 -13.57 -4.83 -3.83
C HIS A 111 -13.01 -4.83 -2.41
N GLN A 112 -12.33 -3.74 -2.03
CA GLN A 112 -11.76 -3.59 -0.69
C GLN A 112 -12.88 -3.41 0.33
N GLY A 113 -12.77 -4.04 1.51
CA GLY A 113 -13.72 -3.79 2.59
C GLY A 113 -13.76 -2.30 2.98
N ALA A 114 -12.60 -1.65 2.99
CA ALA A 114 -12.44 -0.22 3.30
C ALA A 114 -13.25 0.73 2.40
N ASP A 115 -13.56 0.31 1.17
CA ASP A 115 -14.35 1.12 0.23
C ASP A 115 -15.86 0.87 0.38
N MET A 116 -16.25 -0.20 1.10
CA MET A 116 -17.64 -0.63 1.24
C MET A 116 -18.25 -0.21 2.57
N VAL A 117 -17.48 -0.27 3.66
CA VAL A 117 -17.96 0.07 5.01
C VAL A 117 -16.89 0.83 5.81
N PRO A 118 -17.30 1.74 6.70
CA PRO A 118 -16.40 2.32 7.69
C PRO A 118 -15.73 1.22 8.53
N GLY A 119 -14.41 1.29 8.70
CA GLY A 119 -13.63 0.28 9.43
C GLY A 119 -13.29 -0.98 8.63
N GLY A 120 -13.70 -1.08 7.36
CA GLY A 120 -13.28 -2.17 6.49
C GLY A 120 -11.77 -2.17 6.23
N LEU A 121 -11.22 -3.34 5.93
CA LEU A 121 -9.79 -3.55 5.78
C LEU A 121 -9.34 -3.40 4.32
N ARG A 122 -8.03 -3.16 4.14
CA ARG A 122 -7.39 -3.06 2.82
C ARG A 122 -6.65 -4.36 2.50
N PRO A 123 -6.94 -5.00 1.35
CA PRO A 123 -6.21 -6.17 0.92
C PRO A 123 -4.81 -5.80 0.40
N SER A 124 -3.89 -6.74 0.50
CA SER A 124 -2.56 -6.70 -0.12
C SER A 124 -2.31 -7.98 -0.90
N LEU A 125 -1.78 -7.89 -2.11
CA LEU A 125 -1.31 -9.03 -2.89
C LEU A 125 -0.14 -9.72 -2.17
N VAL A 126 -0.11 -11.04 -2.16
CA VAL A 126 1.00 -11.84 -1.60
C VAL A 126 1.97 -12.17 -2.74
N VAL A 127 3.18 -11.58 -2.72
CA VAL A 127 4.11 -11.64 -3.86
C VAL A 127 4.58 -13.06 -4.17
N LYS A 128 4.92 -13.85 -3.15
CA LYS A 128 5.41 -15.23 -3.33
C LYS A 128 4.38 -16.19 -3.94
N ASP A 129 3.09 -15.87 -3.79
CA ASP A 129 1.99 -16.66 -4.32
C ASP A 129 1.61 -16.26 -5.75
N MET A 130 2.27 -15.25 -6.32
CA MET A 130 2.10 -14.88 -7.73
C MET A 130 2.62 -16.00 -8.64
N PRO A 131 2.08 -16.16 -9.87
CA PRO A 131 2.46 -17.26 -10.77
C PRO A 131 3.97 -17.40 -11.03
N ASP A 132 4.67 -16.27 -11.12
CA ASP A 132 6.12 -16.21 -11.35
C ASP A 132 6.91 -15.89 -10.06
N GLY A 133 6.27 -15.93 -8.89
CA GLY A 133 6.86 -15.54 -7.60
C GLY A 133 7.30 -14.06 -7.52
N THR A 134 6.90 -13.24 -8.48
CA THR A 134 7.37 -11.86 -8.63
C THR A 134 6.23 -10.88 -8.91
N HIS A 135 6.46 -9.60 -8.56
CA HIS A 135 5.55 -8.48 -8.83
C HIS A 135 6.26 -7.35 -9.56
N TRP A 136 5.65 -6.80 -10.61
CA TRP A 136 6.20 -5.67 -11.35
C TRP A 136 5.97 -4.36 -10.59
N LEU A 137 7.04 -3.72 -10.14
CA LEU A 137 6.97 -2.51 -9.34
C LEU A 137 6.54 -1.30 -10.17
N ARG A 138 5.63 -0.50 -9.62
CA ARG A 138 5.17 0.76 -10.21
C ARG A 138 5.28 1.92 -9.24
N GLY A 139 5.54 3.11 -9.78
CA GLY A 139 5.47 4.35 -9.01
C GLY A 139 4.08 4.55 -8.42
N GLY A 140 4.02 4.93 -7.15
CA GLY A 140 2.79 5.14 -6.38
C GLY A 140 2.35 3.95 -5.54
N GLU A 141 2.91 2.75 -5.74
CA GLU A 141 2.57 1.54 -4.96
C GLU A 141 3.07 1.62 -3.51
N THR A 142 2.45 0.83 -2.63
CA THR A 142 2.95 0.61 -1.26
C THR A 142 3.27 -0.86 -1.09
N ILE A 143 4.50 -1.16 -0.70
CA ILE A 143 4.97 -2.49 -0.34
C ILE A 143 4.94 -2.62 1.19
N ARG A 144 4.55 -3.78 1.70
CA ARG A 144 4.67 -4.12 3.11
C ARG A 144 5.73 -5.21 3.28
N LEU A 145 6.69 -4.94 4.15
CA LEU A 145 7.64 -5.92 4.66
C LEU A 145 7.43 -5.97 6.17
N GLY A 146 6.84 -7.04 6.68
CA GLY A 146 6.37 -7.08 8.08
C GLY A 146 5.44 -5.90 8.40
N CYS A 147 5.72 -5.20 9.50
CA CYS A 147 4.96 -4.02 9.94
C CYS A 147 5.35 -2.73 9.18
N ALA A 148 6.40 -2.75 8.36
CA ALA A 148 6.85 -1.55 7.65
C ALA A 148 6.07 -1.37 6.35
N ARG A 149 5.55 -0.15 6.15
CA ARG A 149 4.89 0.28 4.92
C ARG A 149 5.85 1.17 4.14
N ILE A 150 6.28 0.72 2.97
CA ILE A 150 7.26 1.37 2.12
C ILE A 150 6.55 1.85 0.86
N ARG A 151 6.57 3.15 0.60
CA ARG A 151 5.96 3.69 -0.62
C ARG A 151 6.98 3.73 -1.74
N VAL A 152 6.64 3.17 -2.89
CA VAL A 152 7.40 3.30 -4.13
C VAL A 152 7.07 4.67 -4.71
N ARG A 153 7.98 5.63 -4.59
CA ARG A 153 7.75 7.00 -5.07
C ARG A 153 7.99 7.11 -6.57
N GLN A 154 9.07 6.53 -7.05
CA GLN A 154 9.50 6.61 -8.43
C GLN A 154 10.20 5.31 -8.82
N VAL A 155 9.92 4.82 -10.02
CA VAL A 155 10.63 3.70 -10.67
C VAL A 155 11.08 4.23 -12.03
N VAL A 156 12.39 4.12 -12.32
CA VAL A 156 12.95 4.49 -13.62
C VAL A 156 13.73 3.30 -14.12
N THR A 157 13.28 2.69 -15.22
CA THR A 157 13.94 1.52 -15.82
C THR A 157 14.85 1.89 -16.99
N SER A 158 14.50 2.96 -17.73
CA SER A 158 15.24 3.50 -18.86
C SER A 158 15.02 5.01 -18.96
N GLY A 159 15.89 5.73 -19.67
CA GLY A 159 15.79 7.18 -19.79
C GLY A 159 17.11 7.82 -20.20
N PRO A 160 17.24 9.16 -20.08
CA PRO A 160 18.49 9.85 -20.32
C PRO A 160 19.58 9.36 -19.35
N ALA A 161 20.84 9.62 -19.71
CA ALA A 161 22.00 9.12 -18.95
C ALA A 161 21.94 9.48 -17.46
N LEU A 162 21.41 10.65 -17.10
CA LEU A 162 21.25 11.09 -15.73
C LEU A 162 19.84 11.66 -15.50
N VAL A 163 19.20 11.25 -14.41
CA VAL A 163 17.85 11.68 -14.03
C VAL A 163 17.88 12.20 -12.60
N ARG A 164 17.22 13.34 -12.34
CA ARG A 164 17.02 13.85 -10.98
C ARG A 164 15.94 13.01 -10.27
N PRO A 165 16.26 12.38 -9.12
CA PRO A 165 15.25 11.67 -8.34
C PRO A 165 14.18 12.65 -7.86
N SER A 166 12.91 12.27 -8.01
CA SER A 166 11.79 13.04 -7.48
C SER A 166 11.78 12.89 -5.97
N LEU A 167 12.20 13.91 -5.22
CA LEU A 167 12.26 13.89 -3.74
C LEU A 167 11.29 14.93 -3.16
N LYS A 168 10.90 14.78 -1.89
CA LYS A 168 10.07 15.79 -1.18
C LYS A 168 10.90 16.99 -0.74
N ILE A 169 11.56 17.62 -1.69
CA ILE A 169 12.30 18.89 -1.54
C ILE A 169 11.53 19.98 -2.27
N ASP A 170 10.85 19.59 -3.35
CA ASP A 170 10.39 20.49 -4.39
C ASP A 170 8.96 21.03 -4.16
N GLY A 171 8.58 21.46 -2.94
CA GLY A 171 7.35 22.28 -2.82
C GLY A 171 6.44 22.12 -1.60
N GLU A 172 6.96 22.15 -0.38
CA GLU A 172 6.11 22.45 0.79
C GLU A 172 6.36 23.84 1.39
N GLY A 173 7.48 24.51 1.02
CA GLY A 173 7.77 25.90 1.41
C GLY A 173 7.68 26.87 0.23
N PRO A 174 7.23 28.12 0.42
CA PRO A 174 7.30 29.14 -0.62
C PRO A 174 8.76 29.37 -1.05
N PRO A 175 9.00 29.81 -2.30
CA PRO A 175 10.33 30.19 -2.73
C PRO A 175 10.85 31.37 -1.89
N CYS A 176 12.14 31.38 -1.56
CA CYS A 176 12.78 32.56 -0.98
C CYS A 176 13.35 33.45 -2.09
N CYS A 177 13.36 34.76 -1.89
CA CYS A 177 13.92 35.69 -2.86
C CYS A 177 15.43 35.78 -2.67
N ALA A 178 16.20 35.68 -3.75
CA ALA A 178 17.55 36.21 -3.85
C ALA A 178 17.42 37.60 -4.46
N ASN A 179 17.63 38.65 -3.66
CA ASN A 179 17.50 40.02 -4.14
C ASN A 179 18.91 40.62 -4.35
N PRO A 180 19.40 40.74 -5.61
CA PRO A 180 20.72 41.29 -5.89
C PRO A 180 20.79 42.82 -5.72
N GLU A 181 19.66 43.52 -5.82
CA GLU A 181 19.56 45.00 -5.70
C GLU A 181 19.59 45.50 -4.25
N SER A 182 19.50 44.60 -3.26
CA SER A 182 19.59 44.97 -1.85
C SER A 182 21.03 45.00 -1.32
N LYS A 183 22.07 45.09 -2.17
CA LYS A 183 23.47 45.20 -1.71
C LYS A 183 23.66 46.31 -0.67
N GLU A 184 22.96 47.44 -0.81
CA GLU A 184 22.99 48.54 0.17
C GLU A 184 22.12 48.28 1.42
N ILE A 185 21.02 47.52 1.30
CA ILE A 185 20.10 47.19 2.41
C ILE A 185 20.61 46.01 3.25
N MET A 186 21.39 45.11 2.65
CA MET A 186 22.06 43.98 3.29
C MET A 186 23.49 44.32 3.72
N ALA A 187 23.93 45.56 3.54
CA ALA A 187 25.20 46.05 4.06
C ALA A 187 25.18 45.97 5.60
N GLY A 188 25.90 44.98 6.16
CA GLY A 188 25.90 44.67 7.59
C GLY A 188 25.14 43.39 7.97
N SER A 189 24.56 42.67 7.00
CA SER A 189 24.08 41.30 7.20
C SER A 189 25.22 40.31 6.92
N ALA A 190 25.47 39.42 7.87
CA ALA A 190 26.45 38.34 7.73
C ALA A 190 25.78 37.01 7.43
N CYS A 191 26.47 36.16 6.69
CA CYS A 191 26.07 34.76 6.54
C CYS A 191 26.26 34.03 7.86
N ARG A 192 25.20 33.41 8.38
CA ARG A 192 25.27 32.62 9.63
C ARG A 192 26.24 31.44 9.58
N ILE A 193 26.57 30.92 8.41
CA ILE A 193 27.39 29.70 8.26
C ILE A 193 28.88 30.05 8.21
N CYS A 194 29.28 30.95 7.31
CA CYS A 194 30.70 31.32 7.14
C CYS A 194 31.11 32.59 7.90
N MET A 195 30.15 33.32 8.47
CA MET A 195 30.37 34.58 9.20
C MET A 195 30.94 35.73 8.36
N LEU A 196 30.88 35.63 7.02
CA LEU A 196 31.29 36.69 6.10
C LEU A 196 30.13 37.64 5.81
N ASP A 197 30.45 38.93 5.63
CA ASP A 197 29.49 40.01 5.39
C ASP A 197 29.07 40.10 3.92
N GLY A 198 27.78 40.38 3.70
CA GLY A 198 27.22 40.74 2.40
C GLY A 198 27.09 39.58 1.39
N PRO A 199 26.37 39.80 0.27
CA PRO A 199 26.28 38.85 -0.82
C PRO A 199 27.54 38.88 -1.69
N ASN A 200 27.89 37.74 -2.30
CA ASN A 200 28.91 37.68 -3.35
C ASN A 200 28.25 37.87 -4.73
N GLU A 201 29.03 38.18 -5.77
CA GLU A 201 28.51 38.43 -7.12
C GLU A 201 27.69 37.27 -7.70
N ASP A 202 28.13 36.02 -7.44
CA ASP A 202 27.47 34.80 -7.92
C ASP A 202 26.84 33.94 -6.80
N ASP A 203 26.89 34.41 -5.55
CA ASP A 203 26.40 33.66 -4.38
C ASP A 203 25.62 34.60 -3.43
N PRO A 204 24.29 34.72 -3.63
CA PRO A 204 23.47 35.68 -2.90
C PRO A 204 23.25 35.26 -1.45
N LEU A 205 23.03 36.25 -0.57
CA LEU A 205 22.43 36.02 0.73
C LEU A 205 20.92 35.79 0.58
N ILE A 206 20.43 34.71 1.17
CA ILE A 206 19.02 34.33 1.17
C ILE A 206 18.52 34.13 2.60
N ALA A 207 17.21 34.31 2.80
CA ALA A 207 16.49 33.91 4.00
C ALA A 207 15.73 32.60 3.72
N PRO A 208 16.33 31.42 3.94
CA PRO A 208 15.78 30.16 3.44
C PRO A 208 14.73 29.55 4.37
N CYS A 209 14.48 30.15 5.54
CA CYS A 209 13.54 29.66 6.55
C CYS A 209 13.04 30.82 7.43
N ALA A 210 12.18 30.54 8.41
CA ALA A 210 11.57 31.55 9.29
C ALA A 210 12.48 32.08 10.43
N CYS A 211 13.80 31.86 10.35
CA CYS A 211 14.75 32.45 11.30
C CYS A 211 14.79 33.99 11.14
N LYS A 212 15.04 34.72 12.23
CA LYS A 212 15.07 36.19 12.26
C LYS A 212 16.33 36.70 12.95
N GLY A 213 16.71 37.94 12.67
CA GLY A 213 17.85 38.60 13.32
C GLY A 213 19.19 38.14 12.73
N SER A 214 20.22 38.00 13.55
CA SER A 214 21.59 37.66 13.09
C SER A 214 21.73 36.27 12.44
N VAL A 215 20.70 35.42 12.53
CA VAL A 215 20.66 34.05 11.99
C VAL A 215 19.73 33.88 10.78
N GLU A 216 19.21 34.99 10.26
CA GLU A 216 18.24 35.03 9.16
C GLU A 216 18.86 34.70 7.81
N TYR A 217 20.05 35.25 7.53
CA TYR A 217 20.69 35.19 6.23
C TYR A 217 21.81 34.15 6.14
N VAL A 218 21.87 33.47 4.99
CA VAL A 218 22.94 32.55 4.62
C VAL A 218 23.26 32.70 3.14
N HIS A 219 24.52 32.49 2.76
CA HIS A 219 24.87 32.32 1.36
C HIS A 219 24.25 31.04 0.80
N LEU A 220 23.82 31.07 -0.47
CA LEU A 220 23.24 29.91 -1.15
C LEU A 220 24.23 28.75 -1.23
N ALA A 221 25.50 29.01 -1.58
CA ALA A 221 26.53 27.98 -1.64
C ALA A 221 26.83 27.39 -0.25
N CYS A 222 26.91 28.24 0.78
CA CYS A 222 27.09 27.77 2.16
C CYS A 222 25.95 26.85 2.61
N LEU A 223 24.70 27.20 2.28
CA LEU A 223 23.54 26.39 2.62
C LEU A 223 23.53 25.06 1.84
N ARG A 224 23.87 25.07 0.55
CA ARG A 224 23.97 23.87 -0.30
C ARG A 224 24.99 22.89 0.26
N GLU A 225 26.18 23.39 0.59
CA GLU A 225 27.24 22.57 1.17
C GLU A 225 26.84 22.03 2.55
N TRP A 226 26.21 22.86 3.38
CA TRP A 226 25.67 22.43 4.67
C TRP A 226 24.64 21.32 4.52
N ILE A 227 23.71 21.44 3.56
CA ILE A 227 22.72 20.39 3.26
C ILE A 227 23.42 19.12 2.78
N ARG A 228 24.36 19.24 1.85
CA ARG A 228 25.10 18.10 1.28
C ARG A 228 25.82 17.32 2.37
N VAL A 229 26.63 17.99 3.20
CA VAL A 229 27.39 17.37 4.29
C VAL A 229 26.46 16.77 5.34
N ARG A 230 25.46 17.53 5.81
CA ARG A 230 24.55 17.08 6.86
C ARG A 230 23.64 15.94 6.43
N ARG A 231 23.38 15.80 5.12
CA ARG A 231 22.58 14.72 4.54
C ARG A 231 23.44 13.61 3.95
N ASN A 232 24.76 13.69 4.06
CA ASN A 232 25.71 12.74 3.50
C ASN A 232 25.42 12.47 2.00
N LEU A 233 25.14 13.54 1.26
CA LEU A 233 24.88 13.45 -0.17
C LEU A 233 26.22 13.38 -0.91
N PRO A 234 26.32 12.51 -1.93
CA PRO A 234 27.46 12.51 -2.83
C PRO A 234 27.60 13.87 -3.54
N PRO A 235 28.79 14.20 -4.04
CA PRO A 235 29.00 15.41 -4.84
C PRO A 235 28.00 15.52 -6.00
N ALA A 236 27.52 16.73 -6.25
CA ALA A 236 26.65 16.99 -7.39
C ALA A 236 27.47 16.91 -8.69
N GLY A 237 26.92 16.29 -9.72
CA GLY A 237 27.55 16.17 -11.04
C GLY A 237 28.09 14.78 -11.38
N GLU A 238 28.22 13.88 -10.40
CA GLU A 238 28.60 12.48 -10.62
C GLU A 238 27.41 11.54 -10.45
N ALA A 239 27.45 10.42 -11.18
CA ALA A 239 26.47 9.36 -11.03
C ALA A 239 26.62 8.70 -9.64
N SER A 240 25.56 8.72 -8.85
CA SER A 240 25.54 8.05 -7.55
C SER A 240 24.96 6.63 -7.66
N ASP A 241 25.56 5.67 -6.95
CA ASP A 241 25.02 4.32 -6.74
C ASP A 241 23.76 4.26 -5.86
N GLY A 242 23.35 5.42 -5.34
CA GLY A 242 22.21 5.57 -4.45
C GLY A 242 22.57 6.40 -3.22
N PHE A 243 21.56 7.00 -2.62
CA PHE A 243 21.71 7.81 -1.41
C PHE A 243 20.39 7.86 -0.64
N ALA A 244 20.47 8.24 0.62
CA ALA A 244 19.28 8.47 1.41
C ALA A 244 19.07 9.96 1.65
N PHE A 245 17.83 10.40 1.51
CA PHE A 245 17.44 11.79 1.62
C PHE A 245 16.36 11.98 2.70
N TYR A 246 16.45 13.06 3.45
CA TYR A 246 15.50 13.41 4.50
C TYR A 246 14.95 14.80 4.25
N SER A 247 13.66 15.00 4.53
CA SER A 247 13.03 16.32 4.46
C SER A 247 13.88 17.36 5.18
N LEU A 248 14.10 18.49 4.50
CA LEU A 248 14.97 19.56 4.98
C LEU A 248 14.17 20.46 5.93
N LYS A 249 14.62 20.49 7.18
CA LYS A 249 14.12 21.41 8.20
C LYS A 249 15.30 22.20 8.77
N CYS A 250 15.06 23.47 9.06
CA CYS A 250 16.04 24.30 9.74
C CYS A 250 16.37 23.70 11.11
N ASP A 251 17.65 23.74 11.48
CA ASP A 251 18.10 23.19 12.74
C ASP A 251 17.87 24.12 13.94
N LEU A 252 17.67 25.41 13.71
CA LEU A 252 17.29 26.38 14.73
C LEU A 252 15.78 26.45 14.88
N CYS A 253 15.06 26.94 13.87
CA CYS A 253 13.63 27.19 13.98
C CYS A 253 12.77 25.94 13.76
N LYS A 254 13.36 24.81 13.32
CA LYS A 254 12.66 23.55 12.99
C LYS A 254 11.61 23.65 11.88
N GLY A 255 11.41 24.83 11.31
CA GLY A 255 10.54 25.07 10.15
C GLY A 255 11.10 24.47 8.87
N PRO A 256 10.25 24.29 7.84
CA PRO A 256 10.70 23.87 6.52
C PRO A 256 11.61 24.93 5.90
N TYR A 257 12.57 24.48 5.10
CA TYR A 257 13.27 25.39 4.20
C TYR A 257 12.40 25.75 2.98
N ALA A 258 12.73 26.85 2.32
CA ALA A 258 12.19 27.23 1.03
C ALA A 258 12.40 26.10 0.00
N SER A 259 11.48 25.98 -0.96
CA SER A 259 11.58 24.96 -2.01
C SER A 259 12.58 25.34 -3.11
N ALA A 260 12.69 26.63 -3.40
CA ALA A 260 13.53 27.20 -4.44
C ALA A 260 13.96 28.62 -4.07
N VAL A 261 15.00 29.07 -4.75
CA VAL A 261 15.45 30.46 -4.78
C VAL A 261 14.83 31.12 -6.01
N LYS A 262 14.13 32.24 -5.80
CA LYS A 262 13.55 33.08 -6.84
C LYS A 262 14.47 34.29 -7.05
N TYR A 263 14.93 34.47 -8.28
CA TYR A 263 15.66 35.66 -8.70
C TYR A 263 14.68 36.64 -9.37
N THR A 264 14.55 37.83 -8.81
CA THR A 264 13.76 38.93 -9.38
C THR A 264 14.64 39.75 -10.33
N SER A 265 14.21 39.90 -11.58
CA SER A 265 14.82 40.81 -12.55
C SER A 265 13.96 42.07 -12.69
N GLU A 266 14.58 43.22 -12.99
CA GLU A 266 13.90 44.49 -13.29
C GLU A 266 12.84 44.39 -14.41
N SER A 267 12.92 43.36 -15.27
CA SER A 267 11.92 43.09 -16.30
C SER A 267 10.75 42.24 -15.76
N PRO A 268 9.49 42.69 -15.88
CA PRO A 268 8.30 42.06 -15.27
C PRO A 268 7.91 40.67 -15.83
N HIS A 269 8.72 40.09 -16.73
CA HIS A 269 8.38 38.85 -17.46
C HIS A 269 9.45 37.75 -17.38
N LYS A 270 10.46 37.84 -16.50
CA LYS A 270 11.51 36.81 -16.45
C LYS A 270 11.93 36.42 -15.03
N GLU A 271 11.01 35.83 -14.28
CA GLU A 271 11.33 35.19 -13.01
C GLU A 271 12.15 33.91 -13.25
N ARG A 272 13.33 33.81 -12.62
CA ARG A 272 14.16 32.60 -12.65
C ARG A 272 14.08 31.91 -11.30
N TYR A 273 13.85 30.59 -11.33
CA TYR A 273 13.84 29.74 -10.15
C TYR A 273 15.02 28.78 -10.18
N GLU A 274 15.65 28.59 -9.03
CA GLU A 274 16.73 27.63 -8.83
C GLU A 274 16.46 26.76 -7.61
N PRO A 275 16.71 25.45 -7.65
CA PRO A 275 16.55 24.58 -6.48
C PRO A 275 17.40 25.04 -5.30
N LEU A 276 16.84 24.99 -4.09
CA LEU A 276 17.59 25.36 -2.88
C LEU A 276 18.77 24.39 -2.61
N ALA A 277 18.58 23.12 -2.93
CA ALA A 277 19.56 22.06 -2.70
C ALA A 277 19.95 21.38 -4.02
N ASP A 278 21.24 21.07 -4.14
CA ASP A 278 21.78 20.29 -5.24
C ASP A 278 21.58 18.81 -4.97
N ILE A 279 20.64 18.23 -5.70
CA ILE A 279 20.29 16.82 -5.56
C ILE A 279 21.07 16.01 -6.57
N PRO A 280 21.86 15.00 -6.12
CA PRO A 280 22.62 14.15 -7.00
C PRO A 280 21.72 13.50 -8.06
N MET A 281 22.20 13.49 -9.30
CA MET A 281 21.54 12.78 -10.38
C MET A 281 21.91 11.30 -10.34
N VAL A 282 21.02 10.44 -10.84
CA VAL A 282 21.18 8.99 -10.82
C VAL A 282 20.97 8.42 -12.21
N GLN A 283 21.79 7.44 -12.58
CA GLN A 283 21.65 6.72 -13.83
C GLN A 283 20.51 5.69 -13.73
N PRO A 284 19.63 5.58 -14.73
CA PRO A 284 18.72 4.44 -14.84
C PRO A 284 19.49 3.11 -14.97
N PRO A 285 18.94 1.98 -14.49
CA PRO A 285 17.70 1.87 -13.72
C PRO A 285 17.86 2.22 -12.24
N PHE A 286 16.88 2.88 -11.63
CA PHE A 286 16.84 3.16 -10.19
C PHE A 286 15.41 3.23 -9.63
N VAL A 287 15.30 3.14 -8.31
CA VAL A 287 14.04 3.25 -7.57
C VAL A 287 14.16 4.20 -6.39
N VAL A 288 13.08 4.92 -6.11
CA VAL A 288 12.96 5.81 -4.95
C VAL A 288 11.92 5.27 -4.00
N PHE A 289 12.33 4.89 -2.79
CA PHE A 289 11.43 4.47 -1.71
C PHE A 289 11.23 5.57 -0.68
N GLU A 290 10.00 5.76 -0.21
CA GLU A 290 9.72 6.51 1.02
C GLU A 290 9.45 5.52 2.17
N VAL A 291 10.31 5.54 3.17
CA VAL A 291 10.21 4.73 4.39
C VAL A 291 9.81 5.62 5.57
N PRO A 292 8.87 5.20 6.44
CA PRO A 292 8.56 5.92 7.66
C PRO A 292 9.79 5.96 8.59
N GLY A 293 10.22 7.17 8.99
CA GLY A 293 11.34 7.32 9.92
C GLY A 293 10.91 6.96 11.34
N ARG A 294 11.62 6.04 12.00
CA ARG A 294 11.33 5.65 13.39
C ARG A 294 12.14 6.36 14.48
N HIS A 295 13.17 7.14 14.17
CA HIS A 295 13.92 7.86 15.20
C HIS A 295 14.62 9.10 14.63
N HIS A 296 14.15 10.28 15.06
CA HIS A 296 14.88 11.55 15.30
C HIS A 296 13.90 12.71 15.39
N GLY A 297 13.15 12.83 16.50
CA GLY A 297 12.50 14.08 16.94
C GLY A 297 11.47 14.74 16.01
N GLY A 298 11.15 14.15 14.86
CA GLY A 298 10.15 14.63 13.93
C GLY A 298 9.82 13.51 12.96
N GLY A 299 8.57 13.03 12.98
CA GLY A 299 8.07 11.89 12.20
C GLY A 299 8.06 12.09 10.68
N GLY A 300 9.21 12.43 10.10
CA GLY A 300 9.42 12.60 8.67
C GLY A 300 9.66 11.26 7.96
N ARG A 301 9.24 11.19 6.71
CA ARG A 301 9.59 10.07 5.82
C ARG A 301 11.02 10.26 5.30
N ARG A 302 11.76 9.15 5.25
CA ARG A 302 13.09 9.09 4.64
C ARG A 302 12.93 8.57 3.22
N SER A 303 13.47 9.29 2.25
CA SER A 303 13.56 8.82 0.87
C SER A 303 14.87 8.05 0.69
N HIS A 304 14.83 6.92 0.00
CA HIS A 304 15.98 6.12 -0.37
C HIS A 304 16.02 6.00 -1.88
N VAL A 305 17.07 6.51 -2.50
CA VAL A 305 17.34 6.37 -3.92
C VAL A 305 18.32 5.22 -4.08
N LEU A 306 17.94 4.17 -4.80
CA LEU A 306 18.74 2.96 -4.98
C LEU A 306 18.94 2.69 -6.47
N SER A 307 20.20 2.63 -6.90
CA SER A 307 20.55 2.42 -8.31
C SER A 307 20.87 0.95 -8.60
N LEU A 308 20.32 0.45 -9.71
CA LEU A 308 20.67 -0.81 -10.36
C LEU A 308 21.53 -0.58 -11.62
N ALA A 309 22.01 0.64 -11.86
CA ALA A 309 22.86 0.95 -13.01
C ALA A 309 24.22 0.23 -12.96
N GLY A 310 24.84 0.07 -14.12
CA GLY A 310 26.19 -0.48 -14.29
C GLY A 310 26.30 -2.01 -14.25
N ASN A 311 25.30 -2.73 -13.72
CA ASN A 311 25.28 -4.19 -13.73
C ASN A 311 23.84 -4.73 -13.78
N THR A 312 23.48 -5.40 -14.87
CA THR A 312 22.15 -6.00 -15.08
C THR A 312 21.85 -7.16 -14.12
N GLU A 313 22.87 -7.78 -13.55
CA GLU A 313 22.74 -8.83 -12.52
C GLU A 313 22.71 -8.28 -11.10
N LYS A 314 22.81 -6.95 -10.92
CA LYS A 314 22.72 -6.33 -9.60
C LYS A 314 21.34 -6.58 -9.01
N VAL A 315 21.32 -7.02 -7.75
CA VAL A 315 20.11 -7.27 -6.98
C VAL A 315 20.10 -6.35 -5.77
N LEU A 316 19.04 -5.56 -5.61
CA LEU A 316 18.84 -4.76 -4.40
C LEU A 316 18.19 -5.61 -3.32
N LYS A 317 18.85 -5.76 -2.18
CA LYS A 317 18.38 -6.52 -1.03
C LYS A 317 17.59 -5.62 -0.07
N LEU A 318 16.38 -6.05 0.26
CA LEU A 318 15.52 -5.40 1.25
C LEU A 318 15.43 -6.31 2.49
N GLY A 319 15.63 -5.75 3.68
CA GLY A 319 15.59 -6.54 4.91
C GLY A 319 16.09 -5.80 6.15
N ARG A 320 16.17 -6.50 7.28
CA ARG A 320 16.68 -5.91 8.53
C ARG A 320 18.19 -6.00 8.72
N ALA A 321 18.86 -6.88 7.96
CA ALA A 321 20.30 -7.09 8.09
C ALA A 321 21.10 -5.85 7.67
N HIS A 322 22.34 -5.74 8.16
CA HIS A 322 23.20 -4.59 7.89
C HIS A 322 23.72 -4.54 6.45
N ASN A 323 23.69 -5.67 5.74
CA ASN A 323 24.13 -5.84 4.36
C ASN A 323 23.00 -5.66 3.32
N CYS A 324 21.84 -5.15 3.72
CA CYS A 324 20.73 -4.84 2.81
C CYS A 324 20.85 -3.42 2.26
N ASP A 325 20.60 -3.22 0.97
CA ASP A 325 20.56 -1.91 0.31
C ASP A 325 19.46 -1.02 0.91
N LEU A 326 18.28 -1.61 1.17
CA LEU A 326 17.23 -0.99 1.99
C LEU A 326 17.13 -1.67 3.35
N ARG A 327 17.87 -1.15 4.32
CA ARG A 327 17.82 -1.64 5.70
C ARG A 327 16.66 -1.05 6.48
N ILE A 328 15.80 -1.91 7.01
CA ILE A 328 14.74 -1.56 7.96
C ILE A 328 14.90 -2.41 9.22
N PRO A 329 15.47 -1.88 10.32
CA PRO A 329 15.82 -2.64 11.51
C PRO A 329 14.58 -2.91 12.39
N ASP A 330 13.66 -3.72 11.90
CA ASP A 330 12.45 -4.14 12.62
C ASP A 330 12.42 -5.67 12.74
N ALA A 331 11.98 -6.19 13.90
CA ALA A 331 11.96 -7.62 14.18
C ALA A 331 10.93 -8.38 13.33
N SER A 332 9.91 -7.71 12.82
CA SER A 332 8.92 -8.28 11.88
C SER A 332 9.46 -8.43 10.45
N ILE A 333 10.71 -8.05 10.18
CA ILE A 333 11.30 -8.13 8.85
C ILE A 333 12.41 -9.18 8.86
N SER A 334 12.37 -10.16 7.94
CA SER A 334 13.47 -11.11 7.74
C SER A 334 14.82 -10.42 7.46
N ARG A 335 15.92 -11.12 7.77
CA ARG A 335 17.28 -10.59 7.55
C ARG A 335 17.49 -10.21 6.08
N TRP A 336 17.11 -11.12 5.20
CA TRP A 336 16.90 -10.92 3.77
C TRP A 336 15.42 -11.24 3.54
N HIS A 337 14.63 -10.25 3.17
CA HIS A 337 13.17 -10.36 3.12
C HIS A 337 12.68 -10.41 1.69
N ALA A 338 13.17 -9.47 0.88
CA ALA A 338 12.81 -9.36 -0.52
C ALA A 338 14.00 -8.85 -1.32
N SER A 339 13.92 -9.05 -2.63
CA SER A 339 14.89 -8.55 -3.59
C SER A 339 14.21 -7.80 -4.72
N ILE A 340 14.93 -6.84 -5.29
CA ILE A 340 14.53 -6.16 -6.51
C ILE A 340 15.61 -6.34 -7.56
N ARG A 341 15.19 -6.71 -8.76
CA ARG A 341 16.06 -6.87 -9.93
C ARG A 341 15.38 -6.36 -11.19
N ILE A 342 16.15 -6.23 -12.26
CA ILE A 342 15.61 -6.02 -13.60
C ILE A 342 15.43 -7.39 -14.27
N ASP A 343 14.25 -7.65 -14.84
CA ASP A 343 13.99 -8.86 -15.60
C ASP A 343 14.51 -8.76 -17.05
N GLY A 344 14.46 -9.85 -17.80
CA GLY A 344 14.89 -9.87 -19.21
C GLY A 344 14.07 -8.96 -20.14
N ALA A 345 12.90 -8.48 -19.69
CA ALA A 345 12.07 -7.52 -20.41
C ALA A 345 12.35 -6.06 -20.00
N GLY A 346 13.36 -5.81 -19.16
CA GLY A 346 13.73 -4.48 -18.69
C GLY A 346 12.81 -3.91 -17.60
N LYS A 347 11.99 -4.74 -16.96
CA LYS A 347 11.07 -4.33 -15.89
C LYS A 347 11.70 -4.55 -14.53
N MET A 348 11.40 -3.65 -13.60
CA MET A 348 11.80 -3.79 -12.21
C MET A 348 10.81 -4.70 -11.49
N VAL A 349 11.31 -5.84 -11.01
CA VAL A 349 10.51 -6.88 -10.37
C VAL A 349 10.90 -7.04 -8.90
N LEU A 350 9.89 -7.22 -8.04
CA LEU A 350 10.00 -7.51 -6.62
C LEU A 350 9.79 -9.00 -6.39
N GLU A 351 10.66 -9.62 -5.61
CA GLU A 351 10.68 -11.05 -5.31
C GLU A 351 10.77 -11.26 -3.80
N ASP A 352 9.99 -12.18 -3.25
CA ASP A 352 10.06 -12.57 -1.83
C ASP A 352 11.12 -13.64 -1.62
N HIS A 353 11.86 -13.58 -0.51
CA HIS A 353 12.87 -14.59 -0.16
C HIS A 353 12.44 -15.43 1.05
N GLU A 354 11.31 -16.14 0.90
CA GLU A 354 10.69 -16.96 1.95
C GLU A 354 10.60 -16.21 3.28
N SER A 355 10.05 -15.01 3.20
CA SER A 355 9.98 -14.15 4.36
C SER A 355 8.87 -14.62 5.32
N LYS A 356 9.17 -14.62 6.62
CA LYS A 356 8.26 -15.08 7.67
C LYS A 356 6.84 -14.48 7.58
N PHE A 357 6.76 -13.19 7.28
CA PHE A 357 5.49 -12.45 7.25
C PHE A 357 5.08 -12.01 5.84
N GLY A 358 5.75 -12.55 4.81
CA GLY A 358 5.47 -12.25 3.41
C GLY A 358 5.86 -10.84 2.97
N THR A 359 6.19 -10.74 1.69
CA THR A 359 6.25 -9.48 0.95
C THR A 359 4.89 -9.20 0.34
N LEU A 360 4.29 -8.07 0.69
CA LEU A 360 2.93 -7.72 0.25
C LEU A 360 2.90 -6.43 -0.56
N VAL A 361 1.96 -6.33 -1.51
CA VAL A 361 1.72 -5.09 -2.28
C VAL A 361 0.29 -4.63 -2.06
N GLU A 362 0.11 -3.42 -1.55
CA GLU A 362 -1.23 -2.90 -1.25
C GLU A 362 -2.06 -2.71 -2.51
N VAL A 363 -3.29 -3.21 -2.47
CA VAL A 363 -4.24 -3.07 -3.56
C VAL A 363 -4.76 -1.64 -3.59
N GLN A 364 -4.69 -0.98 -4.74
CA GLN A 364 -5.17 0.40 -4.91
C GLN A 364 -6.54 0.51 -5.56
N ARG A 365 -6.96 -0.51 -6.30
CA ARG A 365 -8.20 -0.55 -7.07
C ARG A 365 -8.82 -1.94 -7.02
N PRO A 366 -10.12 -2.10 -7.29
CA PRO A 366 -10.72 -3.41 -7.40
C PRO A 366 -9.96 -4.32 -8.38
N ILE A 367 -9.79 -5.58 -8.02
CA ILE A 367 -9.03 -6.57 -8.82
C ILE A 367 -10.01 -7.45 -9.57
N ALA A 368 -9.84 -7.60 -10.88
CA ALA A 368 -10.53 -8.63 -11.65
C ALA A 368 -9.91 -9.99 -11.35
N VAL A 369 -10.72 -10.98 -10.99
CA VAL A 369 -10.25 -12.35 -10.77
C VAL A 369 -10.07 -13.02 -12.13
N ASP A 370 -8.86 -13.53 -12.38
CA ASP A 370 -8.58 -14.32 -13.57
C ASP A 370 -9.18 -15.73 -13.38
N PRO A 371 -10.08 -16.18 -14.26
CA PRO A 371 -10.71 -17.49 -14.16
C PRO A 371 -9.73 -18.67 -14.33
N LYS A 372 -8.47 -18.41 -14.68
CA LYS A 372 -7.46 -19.45 -14.94
C LYS A 372 -6.30 -19.42 -13.96
N LYS A 373 -6.21 -18.42 -13.08
CA LYS A 373 -5.07 -18.23 -12.19
C LYS A 373 -5.52 -18.09 -10.75
N ALA A 374 -4.74 -18.71 -9.86
CA ALA A 374 -4.92 -18.49 -8.43
C ALA A 374 -4.51 -17.05 -8.05
N LEU A 375 -5.17 -16.51 -7.04
CA LEU A 375 -4.89 -15.19 -6.48
C LEU A 375 -4.90 -15.26 -4.96
N SER A 376 -3.79 -14.86 -4.32
CA SER A 376 -3.68 -14.76 -2.87
C SER A 376 -3.65 -13.30 -2.41
N LEU A 377 -4.51 -12.98 -1.43
CA LEU A 377 -4.61 -11.67 -0.80
C LEU A 377 -4.49 -11.79 0.71
N GLN A 378 -3.62 -11.00 1.32
CA GLN A 378 -3.64 -10.82 2.77
C GLN A 378 -4.49 -9.60 3.15
N VAL A 379 -5.43 -9.80 4.06
CA VAL A 379 -6.31 -8.77 4.62
C VAL A 379 -6.19 -8.80 6.15
N GLY A 380 -5.51 -7.82 6.71
CA GLY A 380 -5.11 -7.87 8.11
C GLY A 380 -4.26 -9.11 8.40
N ARG A 381 -4.82 -10.03 9.18
CA ARG A 381 -4.19 -11.30 9.60
C ARG A 381 -4.80 -12.54 8.92
N THR A 382 -5.56 -12.33 7.86
CA THR A 382 -6.22 -13.39 7.11
C THR A 382 -5.67 -13.41 5.71
N VAL A 383 -5.26 -14.57 5.23
CA VAL A 383 -4.93 -14.80 3.82
C VAL A 383 -6.16 -15.41 3.16
N LEU A 384 -6.54 -14.85 2.02
CA LEU A 384 -7.62 -15.31 1.16
C LEU A 384 -6.99 -15.82 -0.14
N ARG A 385 -7.09 -17.12 -0.39
CA ARG A 385 -6.61 -17.78 -1.60
C ARG A 385 -7.81 -18.14 -2.47
N LEU A 386 -7.89 -17.49 -3.62
CA LEU A 386 -8.90 -17.73 -4.64
C LEU A 386 -8.31 -18.63 -5.71
N THR A 387 -8.90 -19.79 -5.95
CA THR A 387 -8.51 -20.70 -7.03
C THR A 387 -9.67 -20.92 -7.99
N PRO A 388 -9.42 -21.01 -9.31
CA PRO A 388 -10.43 -21.45 -10.26
C PRO A 388 -11.06 -22.77 -9.80
N ALA A 389 -12.38 -22.83 -9.79
CA ALA A 389 -13.10 -24.07 -9.56
C ALA A 389 -13.65 -24.56 -10.90
N ASP A 390 -13.30 -25.79 -11.28
CA ASP A 390 -14.00 -26.53 -12.33
C ASP A 390 -15.11 -27.34 -11.64
N VAL A 391 -16.33 -26.79 -11.52
CA VAL A 391 -17.48 -27.66 -11.19
C VAL A 391 -18.06 -28.24 -12.47
N PRO A 392 -17.95 -29.55 -12.70
CA PRO A 392 -18.89 -30.23 -13.57
C PRO A 392 -20.27 -30.19 -12.89
N PHE A 393 -21.19 -29.38 -13.41
CA PHE A 393 -22.61 -29.46 -13.04
C PHE A 393 -23.14 -30.86 -13.42
N PRO A 394 -23.86 -31.54 -12.50
CA PRO A 394 -25.29 -31.25 -12.39
C PRO A 394 -25.77 -31.17 -10.92
N MET A 395 -26.46 -30.09 -10.57
CA MET A 395 -27.34 -30.08 -9.40
C MET A 395 -28.77 -30.32 -9.87
N THR A 396 -29.21 -31.59 -9.86
CA THR A 396 -30.64 -31.90 -9.71
C THR A 396 -31.05 -31.53 -8.29
N GLN A 397 -31.98 -30.60 -8.16
CA GLN A 397 -32.64 -30.32 -6.89
C GLN A 397 -33.44 -31.55 -6.47
N GLU A 398 -32.95 -32.33 -5.52
CA GLU A 398 -33.83 -33.17 -4.72
C GLU A 398 -34.48 -32.29 -3.66
N SER A 399 -35.76 -32.01 -3.89
CA SER A 399 -36.69 -31.44 -2.93
C SER A 399 -36.77 -32.36 -1.70
N ALA A 400 -36.11 -31.98 -0.60
CA ALA A 400 -36.36 -32.58 0.69
C ALA A 400 -37.76 -32.16 1.17
N SER A 401 -38.73 -33.07 1.03
CA SER A 401 -40.05 -32.99 1.62
C SER A 401 -39.96 -32.96 3.15
N ALA A 402 -40.69 -32.04 3.76
CA ALA A 402 -40.89 -31.95 5.21
C ALA A 402 -41.59 -33.21 5.77
N PRO A 403 -41.27 -33.64 7.00
CA PRO A 403 -42.19 -34.44 7.80
C PRO A 403 -42.85 -33.55 8.88
N THR A 404 -44.14 -33.27 8.70
CA THR A 404 -45.07 -32.95 9.77
C THR A 404 -45.58 -34.25 10.40
N SER A 405 -45.44 -34.40 11.73
CA SER A 405 -46.55 -34.72 12.64
C SER A 405 -46.04 -35.09 14.05
N ALA A 406 -46.72 -34.52 15.05
CA ALA A 406 -46.47 -34.61 16.47
C ALA A 406 -46.86 -35.95 17.10
N LYS A 407 -46.29 -36.25 18.28
CA LYS A 407 -47.02 -36.83 19.41
C LYS A 407 -46.34 -36.48 20.75
N SER A 408 -47.20 -36.16 21.71
CA SER A 408 -47.00 -35.56 23.03
C SER A 408 -46.69 -36.59 24.15
N VAL A 409 -46.62 -36.06 25.38
CA VAL A 409 -46.57 -36.71 26.72
C VAL A 409 -45.12 -36.96 27.20
N GLY A 410 -44.66 -36.55 28.37
CA GLY A 410 -45.25 -35.92 29.56
C GLY A 410 -44.30 -36.18 30.75
N GLU A 411 -44.32 -35.29 31.74
CA GLU A 411 -43.81 -35.44 33.11
C GLU A 411 -42.29 -35.43 33.45
N ALA A 412 -42.03 -34.68 34.52
CA ALA A 412 -40.82 -34.63 35.36
C ALA A 412 -41.28 -34.96 36.80
N PRO A 413 -40.43 -34.95 37.85
CA PRO A 413 -39.09 -35.52 38.11
C PRO A 413 -39.18 -36.50 39.34
N PRO A 414 -38.14 -36.82 40.17
CA PRO A 414 -37.50 -35.86 41.10
C PRO A 414 -36.01 -36.11 41.45
N ARG A 415 -35.52 -35.18 42.28
CA ARG A 415 -34.20 -34.94 42.88
C ARG A 415 -33.71 -36.02 43.87
N ARG A 416 -32.38 -36.13 44.03
CA ARG A 416 -31.60 -36.48 45.26
C ARG A 416 -30.21 -35.82 45.09
N SER A 417 -29.68 -34.86 45.86
CA SER A 417 -29.44 -34.61 47.29
C SER A 417 -28.23 -35.33 47.93
N CYS A 418 -27.24 -34.51 48.32
CA CYS A 418 -26.21 -34.67 49.39
C CYS A 418 -25.11 -35.73 49.16
N THR A 419 -23.84 -35.56 49.53
CA THR A 419 -23.24 -34.98 50.75
C THR A 419 -21.79 -34.49 50.57
N VAL A 420 -21.43 -33.57 51.47
CA VAL A 420 -20.14 -32.92 51.80
C VAL A 420 -19.04 -33.88 52.28
N ARG A 421 -17.76 -33.57 51.98
CA ARG A 421 -16.58 -33.66 52.88
C ARG A 421 -15.39 -32.88 52.28
N GLY A 422 -14.87 -31.88 53.00
CA GLY A 422 -13.46 -31.42 52.88
C GLY A 422 -12.68 -31.88 54.13
N PRO A 423 -11.55 -31.27 54.49
CA PRO A 423 -10.38 -30.81 53.70
C PRO A 423 -9.07 -31.52 54.17
N ASN A 424 -7.95 -31.33 53.46
CA ASN A 424 -6.57 -31.48 53.96
C ASN A 424 -5.68 -30.62 53.04
N VAL A 425 -5.14 -29.46 53.44
CA VAL A 425 -4.05 -29.17 54.39
C VAL A 425 -2.67 -29.64 53.88
N GLN A 426 -1.89 -28.61 53.49
CA GLN A 426 -0.44 -28.39 53.63
C GLN A 426 0.60 -29.01 52.67
N GLU A 427 1.49 -28.09 52.27
CA GLU A 427 2.94 -28.19 52.04
C GLU A 427 3.44 -28.87 50.75
N LEU A 428 3.78 -28.05 49.74
CA LEU A 428 5.17 -27.61 49.44
C LEU A 428 5.19 -26.58 48.30
#